data_AF-A0A2W4MCA6-F1
#
_entry.id   AF-A0A2W4MCA6-F1
#
_cell.length_a   1.000
_cell.length_b   1.000
_cell.length_c   1.000
_cell.angle_alpha   90.00
_cell.angle_beta   90.00
_cell.angle_gamma   90.00
#
_symmetry.space_group_name_H-M   'P 1'
#
loop_
_entity.id
_entity.type
_entity.pdbx_description
1 polymer ?
#
loop_
_entity_poly.entity_id
_entity_poly.type
_entity_poly.pdbx_seq_one_letter_code
_entity_poly.pdbx_strand_id
1 'polypeptide(L)'
;MFDLVASADTAAVWDAPSDALLSWQLHPRWADRPVTPLEGAVAARGIAQGARAAAQQFGFPVRARAQRINGFLYVTAQPAFASPGEREDQLASALEALGAAGATLGERWVRELRPEVERYLAGWRSFDLRAASLAALIGHFDETLRRLDRVWEILFAVGLPASMLRATFADEYARLFGVDAAEEAASLLEGLEGPELATERAFARLSRAAAASSAVRDALRWRADHEWIEALAGSEAGREFLAELQSFLKTQGRRGARGRRGGAPGGRETVSYKNRT
;
A
#
# COMPACT_ATOMS: atom_id res chain seq x y z
N MET A 1 -37.71 5.90 0.40
CA MET A 1 -37.16 6.93 1.29
C MET A 1 -36.99 6.25 2.64
N PHE A 2 -35.81 5.68 2.89
CA PHE A 2 -35.50 5.05 4.18
C PHE A 2 -34.81 6.11 5.02
N ASP A 3 -35.52 6.65 6.01
CA ASP A 3 -34.93 7.46 7.06
C ASP A 3 -34.02 6.56 7.91
N LEU A 4 -32.71 6.71 7.71
CA LEU A 4 -31.72 6.28 8.68
C LEU A 4 -31.84 7.21 9.88
N VAL A 5 -32.63 6.79 10.87
CA VAL A 5 -32.54 7.32 12.21
C VAL A 5 -31.11 7.09 12.68
N ALA A 6 -30.31 8.15 12.70
CA ALA A 6 -29.01 8.15 13.36
C ALA A 6 -29.26 7.84 14.85
N SER A 7 -29.05 6.59 15.24
CA SER A 7 -28.91 6.24 16.65
C SER A 7 -27.82 7.12 17.25
N ALA A 8 -28.02 7.63 18.46
CA ALA A 8 -27.02 8.42 19.17
C ALA A 8 -25.66 7.70 19.30
N ASP A 9 -25.64 6.37 19.17
CA ASP A 9 -24.43 5.52 19.20
C ASP A 9 -23.64 5.48 17.88
N THR A 10 -24.11 6.09 16.79
CA THR A 10 -23.40 6.14 15.50
C THR A 10 -22.88 7.53 15.13
N ALA A 11 -23.09 8.53 16.00
CA ALA A 11 -22.61 9.88 15.79
C ALA A 11 -21.08 9.90 15.67
N ALA A 12 -20.57 10.45 14.56
CA ALA A 12 -19.14 10.64 14.39
C ALA A 12 -18.61 11.55 15.50
N VAL A 13 -17.62 11.07 16.25
CA VAL A 13 -16.87 11.89 17.19
C VAL A 13 -15.82 12.65 16.41
N TRP A 14 -15.96 13.97 16.39
CA TRP A 14 -15.06 14.87 15.68
C TRP A 14 -14.02 15.44 16.65
N ASP A 15 -12.74 15.37 16.27
CA ASP A 15 -11.66 16.00 17.03
C ASP A 15 -11.82 17.53 17.10
N ALA A 16 -12.37 18.15 16.05
CA ALA A 16 -12.76 19.56 16.02
C ALA A 16 -14.18 19.73 15.46
N PRO A 17 -15.04 20.59 16.03
CA PRO A 17 -16.40 20.80 15.52
C PRO A 17 -16.46 21.24 14.05
N SER A 18 -15.43 21.95 13.56
CA SER A 18 -15.31 22.34 12.15
C SER A 18 -15.17 21.15 11.19
N ASP A 19 -14.73 20.00 11.67
CA ASP A 19 -14.50 18.82 10.84
C ASP A 19 -15.82 18.16 10.40
N ALA A 20 -16.89 18.41 11.14
CA ALA A 20 -18.25 18.01 10.78
C ALA A 20 -18.78 18.74 9.52
N LEU A 21 -18.17 19.88 9.15
CA LEU A 21 -18.58 20.68 7.99
C LEU A 21 -17.92 20.23 6.68
N LEU A 22 -17.07 19.20 6.72
CA LEU A 22 -16.26 18.79 5.58
C LEU A 22 -16.89 17.60 4.86
N SER A 23 -16.70 17.56 3.55
CA SER A 23 -17.06 16.39 2.74
C SER A 23 -15.98 15.31 2.88
N TRP A 24 -16.28 14.30 3.68
CA TRP A 24 -15.40 13.15 3.92
C TRP A 24 -15.70 12.01 2.95
N GLN A 25 -14.65 11.44 2.37
CA GLN A 25 -14.72 10.29 1.48
C GLN A 25 -14.03 9.09 2.13
N LEU A 26 -14.67 7.94 2.10
CA LEU A 26 -14.07 6.70 2.59
C LEU A 26 -12.85 6.36 1.74
N HIS A 27 -11.70 6.15 2.38
CA HIS A 27 -10.48 5.86 1.63
C HIS A 27 -10.58 4.44 1.04
N PRO A 28 -10.52 4.26 -0.30
CA PRO A 28 -10.81 2.98 -0.95
C PRO A 28 -9.88 1.85 -0.50
N ARG A 29 -8.59 2.17 -0.30
CA ARG A 29 -7.59 1.21 0.22
C ARG A 29 -7.88 0.69 1.64
N TRP A 30 -8.72 1.34 2.43
CA TRP A 30 -9.07 0.93 3.82
C TRP A 30 -10.57 0.70 4.01
N ALA A 31 -11.35 0.63 2.93
CA ALA A 31 -12.80 0.51 2.98
C ALA A 31 -13.30 -0.87 3.43
N ASP A 32 -12.47 -1.90 3.33
CA ASP A 32 -12.88 -3.30 3.47
C ASP A 32 -12.93 -3.82 4.92
N ARG A 33 -12.38 -3.06 5.88
CA ARG A 33 -12.48 -3.38 7.32
C ARG A 33 -12.23 -2.16 8.18
N PRO A 34 -12.68 -2.19 9.45
CA PRO A 34 -12.23 -1.23 10.43
C PRO A 34 -10.70 -1.26 10.62
N VAL A 35 -10.13 -0.08 10.85
CA VAL A 35 -8.74 0.16 11.21
C VAL A 35 -8.60 0.38 12.71
N THR A 36 -7.51 -0.14 13.29
CA THR A 36 -7.20 0.10 14.70
C THR A 36 -6.87 1.59 14.92
N PRO A 37 -6.97 2.11 16.16
CA PRO A 37 -6.60 3.50 16.43
C PRO A 37 -5.17 3.84 15.99
N LEU A 38 -4.20 2.95 16.25
CA LEU A 38 -2.81 3.16 15.86
C LEU A 38 -2.63 3.12 14.34
N GLU A 39 -3.22 2.13 13.65
CA GLU A 39 -3.17 2.05 12.18
C GLU A 39 -3.77 3.30 11.55
N GLY A 40 -4.94 3.74 12.04
CA GLY A 40 -5.62 4.94 11.59
C GLY A 40 -4.80 6.21 11.80
N ALA A 41 -4.19 6.39 12.98
CA ALA A 41 -3.37 7.56 13.29
C ALA A 41 -2.11 7.64 12.39
N VAL A 42 -1.41 6.51 12.22
CA VAL A 42 -0.22 6.45 11.36
C VAL A 42 -0.57 6.68 9.88
N ALA A 43 -1.66 6.08 9.40
CA ALA A 43 -2.12 6.26 8.03
C ALA A 43 -2.57 7.71 7.77
N ALA A 44 -3.36 8.28 8.69
CA ALA A 44 -3.86 9.65 8.58
C ALA A 44 -2.71 10.67 8.53
N ARG A 45 -1.73 10.54 9.43
CA ARG A 45 -0.51 11.34 9.44
C ARG A 45 0.21 11.27 8.10
N GLY A 46 0.46 10.06 7.63
CA GLY A 46 1.18 9.83 6.38
C GLY A 46 0.49 10.41 5.16
N ILE A 47 -0.82 10.21 5.02
CA ILE A 47 -1.62 10.77 3.93
C ILE A 47 -1.55 12.31 3.95
N ALA A 48 -1.73 12.92 5.12
CA ALA A 48 -1.68 14.37 5.26
C ALA A 48 -0.30 14.92 4.89
N GLN A 49 0.78 14.28 5.35
CA GLN A 49 2.15 14.68 5.02
C GLN A 49 2.45 14.53 3.54
N GLY A 50 2.14 13.38 2.94
CA GLY A 50 2.38 13.13 1.52
C GLY A 50 1.60 14.08 0.61
N ALA A 51 0.33 14.32 0.92
CA ALA A 51 -0.49 15.27 0.18
C ALA A 51 0.01 16.71 0.32
N ARG A 52 0.45 17.12 1.53
CA ARG A 52 1.06 18.44 1.74
C ARG A 52 2.34 18.60 0.93
N ALA A 53 3.23 17.61 0.96
CA ALA A 53 4.48 17.66 0.22
C ALA A 53 4.24 17.74 -1.30
N ALA A 54 3.28 16.98 -1.82
CA ALA A 54 2.87 17.08 -3.22
C ALA A 54 2.26 18.44 -3.57
N ALA A 55 1.40 18.98 -2.69
CA ALA A 55 0.84 20.31 -2.87
C ALA A 55 1.94 21.39 -2.95
N GLN A 56 2.97 21.28 -2.11
CA GLN A 56 4.14 22.16 -2.17
C GLN A 56 4.99 21.93 -3.42
N GLN A 57 5.25 20.68 -3.78
CA GLN A 57 6.12 20.31 -4.90
C GLN A 57 5.53 20.71 -6.25
N PHE A 58 4.22 20.50 -6.43
CA PHE A 58 3.54 20.72 -7.71
C PHE A 58 2.70 22.00 -7.71
N GLY A 59 2.61 22.72 -6.60
CA GLY A 59 1.81 23.95 -6.51
C GLY A 59 0.30 23.72 -6.44
N PHE A 60 -0.18 22.52 -6.09
CA PHE A 60 -1.62 22.29 -5.94
C PHE A 60 -2.18 23.10 -4.76
N PRO A 61 -3.23 23.91 -5.00
CA PRO A 61 -3.90 24.65 -3.94
C PRO A 61 -4.94 23.77 -3.26
N VAL A 62 -4.49 22.69 -2.63
CA VAL A 62 -5.35 21.75 -1.92
C VAL A 62 -4.82 21.53 -0.50
N ARG A 63 -5.74 21.60 0.47
CA ARG A 63 -5.50 21.14 1.83
C ARG A 63 -6.19 19.80 2.01
N ALA A 64 -5.40 18.74 2.01
CA ALA A 64 -5.88 17.39 2.28
C ALA A 64 -5.81 17.08 3.78
N ARG A 65 -6.81 16.35 4.28
CA ARG A 65 -6.83 15.79 5.62
C ARG A 65 -7.28 14.34 5.56
N ALA A 66 -6.84 13.56 6.53
CA ALA A 66 -7.25 12.19 6.72
C ALA A 66 -7.57 11.97 8.20
N GLN A 67 -8.60 11.18 8.49
CA GLN A 67 -9.04 10.92 9.85
C GLN A 67 -9.71 9.56 9.96
N ARG A 68 -9.55 8.92 11.12
CA ARG A 68 -10.30 7.71 11.45
C ARG A 68 -11.65 8.11 12.06
N ILE A 69 -12.74 7.78 11.39
CA ILE A 69 -14.11 8.07 11.84
C ILE A 69 -14.84 6.72 11.97
N ASN A 70 -15.39 6.43 13.15
CA ASN A 70 -16.14 5.20 13.45
C ASN A 70 -15.44 3.91 13.02
N GLY A 71 -14.11 3.87 13.16
CA GLY A 71 -13.31 2.71 12.78
C GLY A 71 -12.82 2.70 11.34
N PHE A 72 -13.23 3.60 10.46
CA PHE A 72 -12.80 3.63 9.07
C PHE A 72 -11.96 4.86 8.77
N LEU A 73 -11.06 4.75 7.78
CA LEU A 73 -10.22 5.86 7.37
C LEU A 73 -10.91 6.68 6.28
N TYR A 74 -11.13 7.95 6.55
CA TYR A 74 -11.69 8.92 5.61
C TYR A 74 -10.65 9.95 5.22
N VAL A 75 -10.82 10.51 4.03
CA VAL A 75 -10.02 11.62 3.52
C VAL A 75 -10.93 12.74 3.05
N THR A 76 -10.41 13.95 3.10
CA THR A 76 -11.05 15.14 2.53
C THR A 76 -9.98 16.01 1.89
N ALA A 77 -10.36 16.75 0.85
CA ALA A 77 -9.49 17.67 0.14
C ALA A 77 -10.27 18.96 -0.10
N GLN A 78 -9.76 20.06 0.43
CA GLN A 78 -10.37 21.37 0.26
C GLN A 78 -9.55 22.23 -0.69
N PRO A 79 -10.21 22.92 -1.63
CA PRO A 79 -9.62 24.05 -2.33
C PRO A 79 -8.98 25.05 -1.36
N ALA A 80 -7.76 25.47 -1.65
CA ALA A 80 -7.01 26.46 -0.90
C ALA A 80 -6.61 27.67 -1.76
N PHE A 81 -7.40 27.96 -2.79
CA PHE A 81 -7.21 29.12 -3.67
C PHE A 81 -7.37 30.43 -2.89
N ALA A 82 -6.57 31.45 -3.24
CA ALA A 82 -6.68 32.79 -2.67
C ALA A 82 -7.92 33.54 -3.20
N SER A 83 -8.32 33.29 -4.45
CA SER A 83 -9.54 33.84 -5.07
C SER A 83 -10.11 32.89 -6.16
N PRO A 84 -11.39 33.06 -6.58
CA PRO A 84 -11.97 32.28 -7.67
C PRO A 84 -11.30 32.47 -9.05
N GLY A 85 -10.72 33.64 -9.33
CA GLY A 85 -10.12 33.97 -10.63
C GLY A 85 -8.70 33.42 -10.85
N GLU A 86 -7.91 33.29 -9.77
CA GLU A 86 -6.54 32.74 -9.84
C GLU A 86 -6.50 31.19 -9.90
N ARG A 87 -7.68 30.57 -9.85
CA ARG A 87 -7.84 29.11 -9.81
C ARG A 87 -7.30 28.43 -11.07
N GLU A 88 -7.58 28.99 -12.23
CA GLU A 88 -7.28 28.36 -13.52
C GLU A 88 -5.77 28.39 -13.80
N ASP A 89 -5.14 29.56 -13.64
CA ASP A 89 -3.70 29.72 -13.84
C ASP A 89 -2.89 28.84 -12.88
N GLN A 90 -3.29 28.78 -11.61
CA GLN A 90 -2.62 27.96 -10.61
C GLN A 90 -2.78 26.47 -10.89
N LEU A 91 -3.96 26.04 -11.35
CA LEU A 91 -4.17 24.65 -11.75
C LEU A 91 -3.37 24.30 -13.01
N ALA A 92 -3.34 25.18 -14.01
CA ALA A 92 -2.57 24.99 -15.24
C ALA A 92 -1.08 24.81 -14.91
N SER A 93 -0.52 25.71 -14.10
CA SER A 93 0.88 25.60 -13.66
C SER A 93 1.16 24.31 -12.89
N ALA A 94 0.22 23.86 -12.05
CA ALA A 94 0.37 22.61 -11.32
C ALA A 94 0.35 21.36 -12.23
N LEU A 95 -0.48 21.38 -13.27
CA LEU A 95 -0.53 20.33 -14.28
C LEU A 95 0.76 20.30 -15.13
N GLU A 96 1.31 21.46 -15.50
CA GLU A 96 2.62 21.55 -16.15
C GLU A 96 3.74 20.97 -15.28
N ALA A 97 3.75 21.30 -13.98
CA ALA A 97 4.72 20.77 -13.04
C ALA A 97 4.61 19.24 -12.89
N LEU A 98 3.39 18.69 -12.88
CA LEU A 98 3.19 17.24 -12.93
C LEU A 98 3.70 16.64 -14.23
N GLY A 99 3.47 17.29 -15.37
CA GLY A 99 3.99 16.87 -16.68
C GLY A 99 5.51 16.77 -16.71
N ALA A 100 6.19 17.82 -16.26
CA ALA A 100 7.65 17.84 -16.16
C ALA A 100 8.18 16.75 -15.21
N ALA A 101 7.49 16.51 -14.09
CA ALA A 101 7.85 15.42 -13.17
C ALA A 101 7.61 14.03 -13.79
N GLY A 102 6.54 13.87 -14.57
CA GLY A 102 6.24 12.64 -15.30
C GLY A 102 7.31 12.29 -16.32
N ALA A 103 7.81 13.28 -17.07
CA ALA A 103 8.83 13.09 -18.10
C ALA A 103 10.15 12.50 -17.57
N THR A 104 10.50 12.76 -16.31
CA THR A 104 11.74 12.29 -15.67
C THR A 104 11.49 11.18 -14.63
N LEU A 105 10.24 10.77 -14.44
CA LEU A 105 9.83 9.91 -13.33
C LEU A 105 10.56 8.56 -13.32
N GLY A 106 10.71 7.93 -14.49
CA GLY A 106 11.36 6.62 -14.60
C GLY A 106 12.82 6.65 -14.15
N GLU A 107 13.59 7.63 -14.64
CA GLU A 107 14.99 7.81 -14.25
C GLU A 107 15.11 8.14 -12.76
N ARG A 108 14.32 9.12 -12.30
CA ARG A 108 14.31 9.54 -10.90
C ARG A 108 13.94 8.40 -9.95
N TRP A 109 12.98 7.57 -10.34
CA TRP A 109 12.60 6.37 -9.58
C TRP A 109 13.80 5.43 -9.43
N VAL A 110 14.46 5.07 -10.53
CA VAL A 110 15.57 4.11 -10.52
C VAL A 110 16.79 4.64 -9.76
N ARG A 111 17.15 5.91 -9.97
CA ARG A 111 18.41 6.47 -9.46
C ARG A 111 18.32 6.98 -8.03
N GLU A 112 17.17 7.49 -7.62
CA GLU A 112 17.04 8.24 -6.37
C GLU A 112 16.03 7.58 -5.41
N LEU A 113 14.77 7.50 -5.85
CA LEU A 113 13.66 7.20 -4.96
C LEU A 113 13.61 5.72 -4.55
N ARG A 114 13.84 4.81 -5.50
CA ARG A 114 13.86 3.37 -5.23
C ARG A 114 15.00 2.98 -4.27
N PRO A 115 16.27 3.39 -4.49
CA PRO A 115 17.34 3.12 -3.52
C PRO A 115 17.04 3.66 -2.12
N GLU A 116 16.39 4.82 -2.02
CA GLU A 116 15.97 5.41 -0.74
C GLU A 116 14.95 4.51 -0.01
N VAL A 117 13.89 4.10 -0.71
CA VAL A 117 12.88 3.19 -0.16
C VAL A 117 13.49 1.83 0.21
N GLU A 118 14.36 1.28 -0.64
CA GLU A 118 15.05 0.01 -0.38
C GLU A 118 15.92 0.07 0.88
N ARG A 119 16.57 1.22 1.14
CA ARG A 119 17.34 1.45 2.37
C ARG A 119 16.44 1.43 3.61
N TYR A 120 15.27 2.07 3.56
CA TYR A 120 14.31 2.02 4.66
C TYR A 120 13.80 0.60 4.90
N LEU A 121 13.47 -0.13 3.83
CA LEU A 121 13.09 -1.53 3.89
C LEU A 121 14.20 -2.40 4.50
N ALA A 122 15.45 -2.20 4.12
CA ALA A 122 16.59 -2.91 4.71
C ALA A 122 16.72 -2.63 6.22
N GLY A 123 16.62 -1.36 6.62
CA GLY A 123 16.70 -0.96 8.02
C GLY A 123 15.55 -1.50 8.89
N TRP A 124 14.33 -1.56 8.37
CA TRP A 124 13.23 -2.25 9.07
C TRP A 124 13.42 -3.76 9.11
N ARG A 125 14.07 -4.34 8.09
CA ARG A 125 14.28 -5.79 8.02
C ARG A 125 15.34 -6.29 8.98
N SER A 126 16.35 -5.48 9.29
CA SER A 126 17.46 -5.82 10.17
C SER A 126 17.17 -5.62 11.66
N PHE A 127 16.11 -4.89 12.02
CA PHE A 127 15.77 -4.65 13.42
C PHE A 127 15.10 -5.88 14.06
N ASP A 128 15.68 -6.39 15.15
CA ASP A 128 15.10 -7.50 15.91
C ASP A 128 14.11 -6.97 16.96
N LEU A 129 12.83 -6.97 16.58
CA LEU A 129 11.73 -6.53 17.46
C LEU A 129 11.61 -7.39 18.73
N ARG A 130 12.04 -8.67 18.71
CA ARG A 130 11.85 -9.59 19.83
C ARG A 130 12.92 -9.44 20.89
N ALA A 131 14.16 -9.18 20.46
CA ALA A 131 15.28 -8.98 21.36
C ALA A 131 15.44 -7.52 21.83
N ALA A 132 14.72 -6.57 21.22
CA ALA A 132 14.83 -5.16 21.54
C ALA A 132 14.28 -4.83 22.95
N SER A 133 15.00 -3.96 23.67
CA SER A 133 14.48 -3.34 24.89
C SER A 133 13.35 -2.37 24.57
N LEU A 134 12.53 -2.02 25.57
CA LEU A 134 11.46 -1.03 25.40
C LEU A 134 11.98 0.31 24.88
N ALA A 135 13.12 0.79 25.41
CA ALA A 135 13.74 2.02 24.94
C ALA A 135 14.17 1.93 23.46
N ALA A 136 14.72 0.79 23.03
CA ALA A 136 15.07 0.57 21.64
C ALA A 136 13.83 0.48 20.73
N LEU A 137 12.73 -0.11 21.22
CA LEU A 137 11.46 -0.17 20.50
C LEU A 137 10.84 1.22 20.29
N ILE A 138 10.85 2.07 21.32
CA ILE A 138 10.38 3.46 21.22
C ILE A 138 11.21 4.24 20.20
N GLY A 139 12.54 4.18 20.31
CA GLY A 139 13.43 4.86 19.35
C GLY A 139 13.25 4.34 17.91
N HIS A 140 13.03 3.03 17.75
CA HIS A 140 12.75 2.44 16.44
C HIS A 140 11.39 2.88 15.89
N PHE A 141 10.39 3.05 16.75
CA PHE A 141 9.06 3.53 16.37
C PHE A 141 9.13 4.99 15.89
N ASP A 142 9.84 5.86 16.61
CA ASP A 142 10.03 7.26 16.20
C ASP A 142 10.76 7.39 14.86
N GLU A 143 11.83 6.61 14.68
CA GLU A 143 12.53 6.52 13.39
C GLU A 143 11.60 5.99 12.29
N THR A 144 10.75 5.01 12.62
CA THR A 144 9.77 4.47 11.68
C THR A 144 8.75 5.51 11.27
N LEU A 145 8.23 6.33 12.19
CA LEU A 145 7.31 7.41 11.86
C LEU A 145 7.96 8.43 10.91
N ARG A 146 9.21 8.84 11.19
CA ARG A 146 9.96 9.75 10.31
C ARG A 146 10.19 9.17 8.91
N ARG A 147 10.57 7.89 8.82
CA ARG A 147 10.72 7.20 7.53
C ARG A 147 9.39 7.04 6.80
N LEU A 148 8.30 6.78 7.52
CA LEU A 148 6.98 6.67 6.93
C LEU A 148 6.53 8.00 6.34
N ASP A 149 6.72 9.11 7.05
CA ASP A 149 6.45 10.46 6.51
C ASP A 149 7.13 10.63 5.14
N ARG A 150 8.42 10.31 5.05
CA ARG A 150 9.17 10.39 3.78
C ARG A 150 8.68 9.40 2.71
N VAL A 151 8.35 8.16 3.08
CA VAL A 151 7.79 7.18 2.14
C VAL A 151 6.45 7.66 1.58
N TRP A 152 5.63 8.34 2.39
CA TRP A 152 4.40 8.95 1.93
C TRP A 152 4.63 10.11 0.97
N GLU A 153 5.62 10.97 1.21
CA GLU A 153 6.02 11.99 0.25
C GLU A 153 6.41 11.37 -1.10
N ILE A 154 7.25 10.34 -1.08
CA ILE A 154 7.66 9.60 -2.29
C ILE A 154 6.44 8.99 -2.99
N LEU A 155 5.51 8.39 -2.22
CA LEU A 155 4.31 7.79 -2.78
C LEU A 155 3.49 8.82 -3.59
N PHE A 156 3.31 10.03 -3.07
CA PHE A 156 2.59 11.08 -3.78
C PHE A 156 3.40 11.68 -4.93
N ALA A 157 4.70 11.90 -4.73
CA ALA A 157 5.61 12.44 -5.75
C ALA A 157 5.74 11.52 -6.98
N VAL A 158 5.56 10.21 -6.81
CA VAL A 158 5.53 9.23 -7.90
C VAL A 158 4.10 9.00 -8.38
N GLY A 159 3.15 8.84 -7.46
CA GLY A 159 1.79 8.41 -7.76
C GLY A 159 0.96 9.44 -8.53
N LEU A 160 1.15 10.73 -8.27
CA LEU A 160 0.43 11.79 -8.99
C LEU A 160 0.90 11.91 -10.45
N PRO A 161 2.21 12.08 -10.76
CA PRO A 161 2.64 12.11 -12.16
C PRO A 161 2.34 10.80 -12.89
N ALA A 162 2.50 9.63 -12.24
CA ALA A 162 2.17 8.34 -12.87
C ALA A 162 0.68 8.21 -13.21
N SER A 163 -0.21 8.72 -12.35
CA SER A 163 -1.65 8.73 -12.63
C SER A 163 -1.99 9.65 -13.79
N MET A 164 -1.35 10.82 -13.88
CA MET A 164 -1.52 11.73 -15.00
C MET A 164 -1.02 11.12 -16.31
N LEU A 165 0.18 10.52 -16.33
CA LEU A 165 0.71 9.83 -17.50
C LEU A 165 -0.21 8.71 -17.98
N ARG A 166 -0.83 7.96 -17.06
CA ARG A 166 -1.81 6.91 -17.41
C ARG A 166 -3.07 7.48 -18.05
N ALA A 167 -3.58 8.59 -17.52
CA ALA A 167 -4.72 9.29 -18.11
C ALA A 167 -4.39 9.82 -19.51
N THR A 168 -3.26 10.51 -19.66
CA THR A 168 -2.78 11.01 -20.97
C THR A 168 -2.59 9.87 -21.97
N PHE A 169 -2.05 8.72 -21.54
CA PHE A 169 -1.92 7.55 -22.41
C PHE A 169 -3.28 7.04 -22.90
N ALA A 170 -4.28 6.94 -22.01
CA ALA A 170 -5.62 6.52 -22.37
C ALA A 170 -6.29 7.50 -23.35
N ASP A 171 -6.14 8.81 -23.12
CA ASP A 171 -6.67 9.85 -24.01
C ASP A 171 -6.04 9.79 -25.40
N GLU A 172 -4.72 9.64 -25.48
CA GLU A 172 -4.00 9.49 -26.75
C GLU A 172 -4.36 8.20 -27.48
N TYR A 173 -4.54 7.10 -26.75
CA TYR A 173 -5.02 5.84 -27.31
C TYR A 173 -6.40 6.01 -27.95
N ALA A 174 -7.36 6.58 -27.20
CA ALA A 174 -8.71 6.84 -27.69
C ALA A 174 -8.69 7.77 -28.92
N ARG A 175 -7.83 8.79 -28.93
CA ARG A 175 -7.67 9.72 -30.06
C ARG A 175 -7.18 9.03 -31.32
N LEU A 176 -6.22 8.10 -31.20
CA LEU A 176 -5.62 7.41 -32.35
C LEU A 176 -6.52 6.31 -32.93
N PHE A 177 -7.27 5.61 -32.07
CA PHE A 177 -8.05 4.43 -32.48
C PHE A 177 -9.56 4.66 -32.54
N GLY A 178 -10.06 5.80 -32.05
CA GLY A 178 -11.46 6.20 -32.20
C GLY A 178 -12.46 5.38 -31.40
N VAL A 179 -12.01 4.70 -30.34
CA VAL A 179 -12.85 3.87 -29.47
C VAL A 179 -12.74 4.39 -28.03
N ASP A 180 -13.83 4.34 -27.27
CA ASP A 180 -13.78 4.48 -25.80
C ASP A 180 -13.10 3.21 -25.24
N ALA A 181 -11.77 3.27 -25.22
CA ALA A 181 -10.88 2.15 -25.02
C ALA A 181 -10.05 2.33 -23.75
N ALA A 182 -10.56 3.02 -22.74
CA ALA A 182 -9.86 3.20 -21.47
C ALA A 182 -9.44 1.85 -20.85
N GLU A 183 -10.30 0.83 -20.94
CA GLU A 183 -10.00 -0.53 -20.48
C GLU A 183 -8.95 -1.24 -21.34
N GLU A 184 -9.01 -1.08 -22.67
CA GLU A 184 -8.04 -1.67 -23.60
C GLU A 184 -6.66 -1.01 -23.45
N ALA A 185 -6.61 0.33 -23.34
CA ALA A 185 -5.40 1.07 -23.03
C ALA A 185 -4.82 0.66 -21.67
N ALA A 186 -5.67 0.48 -20.65
CA ALA A 186 -5.21 -0.04 -19.36
C ALA A 186 -4.61 -1.45 -19.49
N SER A 187 -5.20 -2.32 -20.31
CA SER A 187 -4.71 -3.67 -20.57
C SER A 187 -3.32 -3.71 -21.20
N LEU A 188 -2.95 -2.71 -22.01
CA LEU A 188 -1.60 -2.59 -22.59
C LEU A 188 -0.52 -2.31 -21.55
N LEU A 189 -0.91 -1.79 -20.38
CA LEU A 189 -0.02 -1.55 -19.25
C LEU A 189 -0.01 -2.72 -18.26
N GLU A 190 -0.86 -3.72 -18.47
CA GLU A 190 -0.85 -4.95 -17.67
C GLU A 190 0.32 -5.85 -18.04
N GLY A 191 0.71 -6.75 -17.13
CA GLY A 191 1.76 -7.72 -17.37
C GLY A 191 3.19 -7.17 -17.38
N LEU A 192 3.38 -5.86 -17.17
CA LEU A 192 4.70 -5.26 -16.98
C LEU A 192 5.38 -5.89 -15.75
N GLU A 193 6.70 -6.11 -15.86
CA GLU A 193 7.44 -6.74 -14.77
C GLU A 193 7.46 -5.83 -13.53
N GLY A 194 6.85 -6.34 -12.46
CA GLY A 194 6.79 -5.67 -11.17
C GLY A 194 6.91 -6.65 -10.01
N PRO A 195 7.17 -6.16 -8.78
CA PRO A 195 7.23 -7.00 -7.59
C PRO A 195 5.96 -7.82 -7.34
N GLU A 196 4.80 -7.35 -7.77
CA GLU A 196 3.50 -8.02 -7.71
C GLU A 196 3.48 -9.23 -8.66
N LEU A 197 3.74 -9.02 -9.96
CA LEU A 197 3.79 -10.09 -10.95
C LEU A 197 4.89 -11.13 -10.62
N ALA A 198 6.03 -10.69 -10.10
CA ALA A 198 7.08 -11.58 -9.62
C ALA A 198 6.59 -12.46 -8.44
N THR A 199 5.75 -11.93 -7.56
CA THR A 199 5.13 -12.67 -6.46
C THR A 199 4.11 -13.68 -6.98
N GLU A 200 3.24 -13.28 -7.89
CA GLU A 200 2.24 -14.15 -8.50
C GLU A 200 2.89 -15.30 -9.27
N ARG A 201 3.92 -15.02 -10.08
CA ARG A 201 4.70 -16.05 -10.77
C ARG A 201 5.36 -17.02 -9.79
N ALA A 202 5.91 -16.51 -8.69
CA ALA A 202 6.52 -17.35 -7.66
C ALA A 202 5.48 -18.22 -6.94
N PHE A 203 4.30 -17.67 -6.63
CA PHE A 203 3.19 -18.43 -6.06
C PHE A 203 2.66 -19.49 -7.03
N ALA A 204 2.54 -19.17 -8.32
CA ALA A 204 2.13 -20.12 -9.36
C ALA A 204 3.14 -21.27 -9.53
N ARG A 205 4.45 -21.00 -9.36
CA ARG A 205 5.48 -22.05 -9.32
C ARG A 205 5.27 -22.98 -8.13
N LEU A 206 5.10 -22.44 -6.92
CA LEU A 206 4.80 -23.23 -5.73
C LEU A 206 3.51 -24.05 -5.90
N SER A 207 2.46 -23.46 -6.45
CA SER A 207 1.20 -24.17 -6.70
C SER A 207 1.37 -25.33 -7.68
N ARG A 208 2.18 -25.17 -8.73
CA ARG A 208 2.47 -26.25 -9.69
C ARG A 208 3.37 -27.33 -9.10
N ALA A 209 4.38 -26.96 -8.32
CA ALA A 209 5.24 -27.89 -7.60
C ALA A 209 4.43 -28.75 -6.62
N ALA A 210 3.51 -28.10 -5.88
CA ALA A 210 2.58 -28.81 -5.01
C ALA A 210 1.70 -29.78 -5.81
N ALA A 211 1.10 -29.35 -6.93
CA ALA A 211 0.22 -30.18 -7.73
C ALA A 211 0.92 -31.42 -8.33
N ALA A 212 2.20 -31.29 -8.71
CA ALA A 212 2.98 -32.35 -9.35
C ALA A 212 3.37 -33.50 -8.43
N SER A 213 3.34 -33.32 -7.11
CA SER A 213 3.72 -34.35 -6.13
C SER A 213 2.51 -34.80 -5.31
N SER A 214 2.14 -36.07 -5.40
CA SER A 214 1.12 -36.65 -4.51
C SER A 214 1.51 -36.52 -3.05
N ALA A 215 2.78 -36.76 -2.71
CA ALA A 215 3.28 -36.63 -1.34
C ALA A 215 3.11 -35.19 -0.79
N VAL A 216 3.39 -34.17 -1.61
CA VAL A 216 3.19 -32.76 -1.22
C VAL A 216 1.70 -32.44 -1.11
N ARG A 217 0.88 -32.86 -2.08
CA ARG A 217 -0.58 -32.65 -2.01
C ARG A 217 -1.18 -33.28 -0.78
N ASP A 218 -0.82 -34.52 -0.46
CA ASP A 218 -1.35 -35.27 0.68
C ASP A 218 -0.89 -34.66 2.01
N ALA A 219 0.35 -34.14 2.07
CA ALA A 219 0.84 -33.41 3.22
C ALA A 219 0.11 -32.07 3.43
N LEU A 220 -0.30 -31.38 2.36
CA LEU A 220 -1.03 -30.11 2.41
C LEU A 220 -2.56 -30.29 2.56
N ARG A 221 -3.08 -31.51 2.43
CA ARG A 221 -4.52 -31.79 2.47
C ARG A 221 -5.01 -31.92 3.91
N TRP A 222 -5.92 -31.03 4.32
CA TRP A 222 -6.74 -31.14 5.54
C TRP A 222 -6.00 -31.65 6.78
N ARG A 223 -4.89 -30.99 7.13
CA ARG A 223 -4.15 -31.21 8.37
C ARG A 223 -4.35 -30.05 9.32
N ALA A 224 -4.34 -30.33 10.63
CA ALA A 224 -4.36 -29.27 11.63
C ALA A 224 -3.12 -28.38 11.49
N ASP A 225 -3.18 -27.18 12.08
CA ASP A 225 -2.08 -26.21 12.02
C ASP A 225 -0.71 -26.88 12.34
N HIS A 226 0.26 -26.77 11.42
CA HIS A 226 1.67 -27.24 11.46
C HIS A 226 1.97 -28.71 11.17
N GLU A 227 1.01 -29.61 11.30
CA GLU A 227 1.21 -31.03 10.94
C GLU A 227 1.64 -31.20 9.48
N TRP A 228 1.28 -30.25 8.61
CA TRP A 228 1.70 -30.22 7.22
C TRP A 228 3.22 -30.01 7.04
N ILE A 229 3.90 -29.31 7.96
CA ILE A 229 5.36 -29.09 7.87
C ILE A 229 6.10 -30.40 8.14
N GLU A 230 5.72 -31.10 9.20
CA GLU A 230 6.30 -32.39 9.56
C GLU A 230 5.99 -33.44 8.47
N ALA A 231 4.75 -33.46 7.97
CA ALA A 231 4.34 -34.34 6.88
C ALA A 231 5.15 -34.09 5.60
N LEU A 232 5.43 -32.82 5.25
CA LEU A 232 6.30 -32.50 4.13
C LEU A 232 7.75 -32.95 4.39
N ALA A 233 8.27 -32.76 5.60
CA ALA A 233 9.64 -33.16 5.94
C ALA A 233 9.88 -34.68 5.82
N GLY A 234 8.81 -35.48 5.94
CA GLY A 234 8.84 -36.94 5.83
C GLY A 234 9.15 -37.50 4.44
N SER A 235 9.18 -36.67 3.38
CA SER A 235 9.51 -37.11 2.01
C SER A 235 10.57 -36.23 1.36
N GLU A 236 11.29 -36.76 0.38
CA GLU A 236 12.27 -35.98 -0.40
C GLU A 236 11.60 -34.83 -1.16
N ALA A 237 10.53 -35.14 -1.90
CA ALA A 237 9.73 -34.14 -2.61
C ALA A 237 9.14 -33.07 -1.67
N GLY A 238 8.74 -33.44 -0.45
CA GLY A 238 8.25 -32.48 0.54
C GLY A 238 9.34 -31.60 1.14
N ARG A 239 10.56 -32.10 1.33
CA ARG A 239 11.72 -31.29 1.73
C ARG A 239 12.14 -30.29 0.65
N GLU A 240 12.12 -30.70 -0.61
CA GLU A 240 12.37 -29.79 -1.75
C GLU A 240 11.33 -28.68 -1.81
N PHE A 241 10.05 -29.04 -1.68
CA PHE A 241 8.96 -28.07 -1.63
C PHE A 241 9.09 -27.11 -0.42
N LEU A 242 9.45 -27.61 0.77
CA LEU A 242 9.69 -26.78 1.95
C LEU A 242 10.82 -25.77 1.71
N ALA A 243 11.91 -26.17 1.04
CA ALA A 243 13.01 -25.27 0.71
C ALA A 243 12.55 -24.15 -0.25
N GLU A 244 11.74 -24.48 -1.25
CA GLU A 244 11.17 -23.50 -2.18
C GLU A 244 10.20 -22.54 -1.45
N LEU A 245 9.32 -23.08 -0.60
CA LEU A 245 8.38 -22.30 0.21
C LEU A 245 9.12 -21.36 1.17
N GLN A 246 10.18 -21.82 1.82
CA GLN A 246 11.01 -20.98 2.69
C GLN A 246 11.71 -19.86 1.92
N SER A 247 12.24 -20.15 0.73
CA SER A 247 12.83 -19.14 -0.17
C SER A 247 11.79 -18.08 -0.56
N PHE A 248 10.59 -18.52 -0.92
CA PHE A 248 9.46 -17.64 -1.20
C PHE A 248 9.09 -16.78 0.03
N LEU A 249 8.92 -17.37 1.20
CA LEU A 249 8.55 -16.65 2.43
C LEU A 249 9.65 -15.68 2.90
N LYS A 250 10.93 -16.00 2.67
CA LYS A 250 12.04 -15.09 2.96
C LYS A 250 11.97 -13.82 2.10
N THR A 251 11.59 -13.98 0.84
CA THR A 251 11.58 -12.89 -0.15
C THR A 251 10.26 -12.11 -0.16
N GLN A 252 9.13 -12.81 -0.05
CA GLN A 252 7.77 -12.27 -0.23
C GLN A 252 6.88 -12.39 1.03
N GLY A 253 7.21 -13.28 1.98
CA GLY A 253 6.35 -13.62 3.12
C GLY A 253 6.19 -12.53 4.19
N ARG A 254 6.89 -11.40 4.10
CA ARG A 254 6.64 -10.23 4.97
C ARG A 254 5.55 -9.30 4.43
N ARG A 255 5.01 -9.60 3.25
CA ARG A 255 3.80 -8.94 2.75
C ARG A 255 2.61 -9.57 3.47
N GLY A 256 1.90 -8.80 4.30
CA GLY A 256 0.55 -9.18 4.73
C GLY A 256 -0.37 -9.29 3.51
N ALA A 257 -1.58 -9.85 3.67
CA ALA A 257 -2.52 -10.15 2.57
C ALA A 257 -2.73 -9.01 1.54
N ARG A 258 -2.43 -7.74 1.88
CA ARG A 258 -2.31 -6.60 0.94
C ARG A 258 -1.18 -5.60 1.25
N GLY A 259 -0.05 -6.05 1.82
CA GLY A 259 1.08 -5.17 2.16
C GLY A 259 0.80 -4.13 3.26
N ARG A 260 -0.24 -4.33 4.09
CA ARG A 260 -0.64 -3.41 5.16
C ARG A 260 0.11 -3.75 6.47
N ARG A 261 0.68 -2.73 7.12
CA ARG A 261 1.32 -2.85 8.45
C ARG A 261 0.28 -2.61 9.54
N GLY A 262 0.26 -3.48 10.56
CA GLY A 262 -0.33 -3.14 11.86
C GLY A 262 -1.40 -4.07 12.44
N GLY A 263 -1.65 -5.27 11.89
CA GLY A 263 -2.63 -6.16 12.53
C GLY A 263 -2.74 -7.60 12.03
N ALA A 264 -2.27 -7.91 10.82
CA ALA A 264 -2.19 -9.30 10.34
C ALA A 264 -0.71 -9.72 10.31
N PRO A 265 -0.33 -10.86 10.93
CA PRO A 265 1.03 -11.38 10.78
C PRO A 265 1.31 -11.59 9.28
N GLY A 266 2.52 -11.21 8.84
CA GLY A 266 2.96 -11.59 7.50
C GLY A 266 2.99 -13.11 7.37
N GLY A 267 2.85 -13.67 6.17
CA GLY A 267 2.92 -15.13 5.96
C GLY A 267 4.15 -15.80 6.59
N ARG A 268 5.28 -15.08 6.67
CA ARG A 268 6.50 -15.52 7.37
C ARG A 268 6.36 -15.56 8.89
N GLU A 269 5.64 -14.62 9.48
CA GLU A 269 5.39 -14.59 10.93
C GLU A 269 4.39 -15.66 11.34
N THR A 270 3.37 -15.93 10.51
CA THR A 270 2.41 -17.03 10.73
C THR A 270 3.10 -18.39 10.72
N VAL A 271 4.06 -18.59 9.81
CA VAL A 271 4.84 -19.83 9.71
C VAL A 271 5.93 -19.91 10.81
N SER A 272 6.54 -18.79 11.18
CA SER A 272 7.64 -18.77 12.17
C SER A 272 7.18 -18.74 13.63
N TYR A 273 6.01 -18.17 13.95
CA TYR A 273 5.51 -18.09 15.33
C TYR A 273 5.11 -19.46 15.88
N LYS A 274 4.73 -20.38 14.99
CA LYS A 274 4.17 -21.68 15.36
C LYS A 274 5.10 -22.88 15.08
N ASN A 275 6.36 -22.62 14.68
CA ASN A 275 7.46 -23.60 14.56
C ASN A 275 8.30 -23.74 15.85
N ARG A 276 7.84 -23.17 16.98
CA ARG A 276 8.62 -23.07 18.23
C ARG A 276 7.85 -23.56 19.48
N THR A 277 6.80 -24.32 19.28
CA THR A 277 6.10 -25.14 20.28
C THR A 277 6.18 -26.57 19.83
#